data_AF-A0A8J6S9T0-F1
#
_entry.id   AF-A0A8J6S9T0-F1
#
_cell.length_a   1.000
_cell.length_b   1.000
_cell.length_c   1.000
_cell.angle_alpha   90.00
_cell.angle_beta   90.00
_cell.angle_gamma   90.00
#
_symmetry.space_group_name_H-M   'P 1'
#
loop_
_entity.id
_entity.type
_entity.pdbx_description
1 polymer ?
#
loop_
_entity_poly.entity_id
_entity_poly.type
_entity_poly.pdbx_seq_one_letter_code
_entity_poly.pdbx_strand_id
1 'polypeptide(L)'
;MGYGWLSQRRITEAELDGRNALSLDLLRNAVFARHGRRFVNSTLQDYFNSQPWYTPRYNPEQFPARLLTPIERHNVDTILRYQERTGQRYF
;
A
#
# COMPACT_ATOMS: atom_id res chain seq x y z
N MET A 1 -4.94 12.87 1.07
CA MET A 1 -4.50 12.08 2.25
C MET A 1 -3.08 11.62 2.00
N GLY A 2 -2.13 11.89 2.89
CA GLY A 2 -0.74 11.44 2.73
C GLY A 2 -0.47 10.18 3.55
N TYR A 3 -0.09 9.08 2.90
CA TYR A 3 0.26 7.81 3.58
C TYR A 3 1.68 7.81 4.20
N GLY A 4 2.22 8.99 4.52
CA GLY A 4 3.63 9.14 4.94
C GLY A 4 3.95 8.45 6.27
N TRP A 5 2.97 8.33 7.15
CA TRP A 5 3.13 7.67 8.45
C TRP A 5 3.45 6.17 8.34
N LEU A 6 3.10 5.52 7.22
CA LEU A 6 3.44 4.11 6.94
C LEU A 6 4.95 3.88 6.81
N SER A 7 5.74 4.94 6.60
CA SER A 7 7.20 4.90 6.60
C SER A 7 7.82 5.24 7.96
N GLN A 8 7.02 5.72 8.92
CA GLN A 8 7.51 6.28 10.20
C GLN A 8 7.28 5.37 11.39
N ARG A 9 6.17 4.63 11.41
CA ARG A 9 5.84 3.71 12.51
C ARG A 9 5.13 2.46 12.04
N ARG A 10 5.11 1.46 12.91
CA ARG A 10 4.37 0.22 12.68
C ARG A 10 2.86 0.46 12.81
N ILE A 11 2.12 -0.14 11.89
CA ILE A 11 0.67 -0.22 11.92
C ILE A 11 0.25 -1.38 12.83
N THR A 12 -0.86 -1.21 13.52
CA THR A 12 -1.45 -2.26 14.37
C THR A 12 -2.76 -2.77 13.76
N GLU A 13 -3.16 -4.00 14.09
CA GLU A 13 -4.44 -4.54 13.61
C GLU A 13 -5.66 -3.74 14.11
N ALA A 14 -5.57 -3.13 15.30
CA ALA A 14 -6.61 -2.25 15.81
C ALA A 14 -6.86 -1.03 14.89
N GLU A 15 -5.83 -0.55 14.18
CA GLU A 15 -5.96 0.54 13.21
C GLU A 15 -6.53 0.09 11.86
N LEU A 16 -6.58 -1.21 11.62
CA LEU A 16 -7.20 -1.82 10.45
C LEU A 16 -8.68 -2.12 10.67
N ASP A 17 -9.08 -2.27 11.94
CA ASP A 17 -10.44 -2.58 12.30
C ASP A 17 -11.44 -1.50 11.85
N GLY A 18 -12.59 -1.94 11.35
CA GLY A 18 -13.60 -1.05 10.76
C GLY A 18 -13.24 -0.45 9.39
N ARG A 19 -12.04 -0.70 8.84
CA ARG A 19 -11.72 -0.29 7.46
C ARG A 19 -12.38 -1.23 6.45
N ASN A 20 -12.85 -0.65 5.34
CA ASN A 20 -13.33 -1.44 4.21
C ASN A 20 -12.18 -1.99 3.35
N ALA A 21 -12.48 -2.99 2.51
CA ALA A 21 -11.51 -3.68 1.67
C ALA A 21 -10.72 -2.72 0.75
N LEU A 22 -11.41 -1.74 0.15
CA LEU A 22 -10.76 -0.71 -0.68
C LEU A 22 -9.72 0.07 0.12
N SER A 23 -10.06 0.52 1.33
CA SER A 23 -9.15 1.29 2.18
C SER A 23 -7.92 0.48 2.56
N LEU A 24 -8.07 -0.82 2.84
CA LEU A 24 -6.97 -1.73 3.16
C LEU A 24 -6.04 -1.91 1.96
N ASP A 25 -6.59 -2.14 0.77
CA ASP A 25 -5.79 -2.24 -0.45
C ASP A 25 -5.07 -0.94 -0.77
N LEU A 26 -5.72 0.22 -0.63
CA LEU A 26 -5.08 1.51 -0.82
C LEU A 26 -3.95 1.73 0.19
N LEU A 27 -4.16 1.38 1.46
CA LEU A 27 -3.12 1.47 2.51
C LEU A 27 -1.89 0.63 2.15
N ARG A 28 -2.11 -0.64 1.79
CA ARG A 28 -1.04 -1.58 1.45
C ARG A 28 -0.28 -1.11 0.20
N ASN A 29 -1.01 -0.70 -0.83
CA ASN A 29 -0.43 -0.29 -2.10
C ASN A 29 0.26 1.08 -2.03
N ALA A 30 -0.16 1.97 -1.13
CA ALA A 30 0.45 3.28 -0.95
C ALA A 30 1.93 3.19 -0.57
N VAL A 31 2.33 2.17 0.19
CA VAL A 31 3.74 1.90 0.52
C VAL A 31 4.57 1.75 -0.76
N PHE A 32 4.09 0.97 -1.73
CA PHE A 32 4.77 0.79 -3.00
C PHE A 32 4.69 2.02 -3.90
N ALA A 33 3.55 2.71 -3.91
CA ALA A 33 3.33 3.94 -4.68
C ALA A 33 4.32 5.04 -4.25
N ARG A 34 4.62 5.17 -2.95
CA ARG A 34 5.61 6.14 -2.44
C ARG A 34 7.00 5.95 -3.04
N HIS A 35 7.33 4.72 -3.43
CA HIS A 35 8.58 4.36 -4.11
C HIS A 35 8.46 4.33 -5.63
N GLY A 36 7.33 4.77 -6.18
CA GLY A 36 7.08 4.90 -7.62
C GLY A 36 6.74 3.59 -8.32
N ARG A 37 6.25 2.58 -7.60
CA ARG A 37 5.76 1.34 -8.23
C ARG A 37 4.44 1.61 -8.97
N ARG A 38 4.36 1.25 -10.24
CA ARG A 38 3.13 1.21 -11.04
C ARG A 38 2.26 0.00 -10.69
N PHE A 39 1.00 0.01 -11.10
CA PHE A 39 0.04 -1.04 -10.82
C PHE A 39 -0.59 -1.57 -12.11
N VAL A 40 -0.78 -2.90 -12.17
CA VAL A 40 -1.46 -3.56 -13.32
C VAL A 40 -2.95 -3.24 -13.32
N ASN A 41 -3.57 -3.20 -12.13
CA ASN A 41 -4.97 -2.83 -12.00
C ASN A 41 -5.13 -1.33 -12.34
N SER A 42 -5.91 -1.04 -13.39
CA SER A 42 -6.12 0.32 -13.89
C SER A 42 -6.76 1.23 -12.84
N THR A 43 -7.80 0.77 -12.15
CA THR A 43 -8.46 1.54 -11.09
C THR A 43 -7.50 1.96 -9.98
N LEU A 44 -6.63 1.05 -9.55
CA LEU A 44 -5.60 1.32 -8.55
C LEU A 44 -4.53 2.29 -9.08
N GLN A 45 -4.13 2.12 -10.34
CA GLN A 45 -3.16 2.98 -11.01
C GLN A 45 -3.70 4.40 -11.18
N ASP A 46 -4.97 4.56 -11.56
CA ASP A 46 -5.65 5.84 -11.73
C ASP A 46 -5.83 6.55 -10.37
N TYR A 47 -6.19 5.79 -9.34
CA TYR A 47 -6.22 6.31 -7.97
C TYR A 47 -4.89 6.95 -7.58
N PHE A 48 -3.76 6.25 -7.76
CA PHE A 48 -2.45 6.81 -7.40
C PHE A 48 -2.00 7.91 -8.36
N ASN A 49 -2.32 7.85 -9.65
CA ASN A 49 -2.05 8.94 -10.61
C ASN A 49 -2.71 10.26 -10.20
N SER A 50 -3.87 10.20 -9.52
CA SER A 50 -4.53 11.41 -8.99
C SER A 50 -3.86 12.00 -7.74
N GLN A 51 -2.87 11.32 -7.15
CA GLN A 51 -2.20 11.77 -5.94
C GLN A 51 -1.00 12.67 -6.27
N PRO A 52 -0.93 13.90 -5.73
CA PRO A 52 0.14 14.84 -6.06
C PRO A 52 1.54 14.40 -5.60
N TRP A 53 1.61 13.45 -4.66
CA TRP A 53 2.86 12.91 -4.12
C TRP A 53 3.34 11.66 -4.87
N TYR A 54 2.55 11.11 -5.79
CA TYR A 54 2.90 9.90 -6.51
C TYR A 54 3.68 10.24 -7.79
N THR A 55 4.78 9.54 -8.03
CA THR A 55 5.56 9.67 -9.26
C THR A 55 5.87 8.27 -9.79
N PRO A 56 5.22 7.81 -10.88
CA PRO A 56 5.39 6.45 -11.40
C PRO A 56 6.77 6.26 -12.05
N ARG A 57 7.57 5.31 -11.56
CA ARG A 57 8.95 5.05 -11.97
C ARG A 57 9.21 3.63 -12.46
N TYR A 58 8.69 2.64 -11.73
CA TYR A 58 8.98 1.23 -11.96
C TYR A 58 7.74 0.48 -12.39
N ASN A 59 7.87 -0.35 -13.42
CA ASN A 59 6.86 -1.38 -13.69
C ASN A 59 6.79 -2.37 -12.51
N PRO A 60 5.63 -3.00 -12.28
CA PRO A 60 5.44 -3.94 -11.18
C PRO A 60 6.55 -5.00 -11.03
N GLU A 61 7.02 -5.54 -12.15
CA GLU A 61 8.01 -6.62 -12.25
C GLU A 61 9.44 -6.12 -12.02
N GLN A 62 9.68 -4.82 -12.21
CA GLN A 62 10.99 -4.18 -12.08
C GLN A 62 11.16 -3.46 -10.74
N PHE A 63 10.14 -3.47 -9.89
CA PHE A 63 10.16 -2.77 -8.62
C PHE A 63 11.22 -3.35 -7.67
N PRO A 64 12.22 -2.56 -7.22
CA PRO A 64 13.26 -3.07 -6.36
C PRO A 64 12.78 -3.11 -4.90
N ALA A 65 12.46 -4.31 -4.41
CA ALA A 65 11.95 -4.54 -3.04
C ALA A 65 12.87 -3.99 -1.93
N ARG A 66 14.17 -3.82 -2.21
CA ARG A 66 15.15 -3.20 -1.30
C ARG A 66 14.85 -1.73 -0.96
N LEU A 67 14.01 -1.04 -1.74
CA LEU A 67 13.60 0.33 -1.44
C LEU A 67 12.72 0.41 -0.20
N LEU A 68 11.99 -0.67 0.13
CA LEU A 68 11.16 -0.68 1.31
C LEU A 68 12.02 -0.67 2.57
N THR A 69 11.63 0.12 3.55
CA THR A 69 12.21 0.06 4.90
C THR A 69 11.71 -1.17 5.66
N PRO A 70 12.36 -1.57 6.77
CA PRO A 70 11.83 -2.63 7.64
C PRO A 70 10.43 -2.32 8.18
N ILE A 71 10.12 -1.04 8.46
CA ILE A 71 8.80 -0.59 8.93
C ILE A 71 7.76 -0.77 7.82
N GLU A 72 8.08 -0.35 6.60
CA GLU A 72 7.18 -0.49 5.45
C GLU A 72 6.88 -1.95 5.11
N ARG A 73 7.90 -2.82 5.14
CA ARG A 73 7.71 -4.26 4.96
C ARG A 73 6.80 -4.85 6.03
N HIS A 74 7.04 -4.49 7.29
CA HIS A 74 6.19 -4.92 8.39
C HIS A 74 4.73 -4.46 8.18
N ASN A 75 4.53 -3.20 7.79
CA ASN A 75 3.19 -2.66 7.59
C ASN A 75 2.44 -3.36 6.45
N VAL A 76 3.11 -3.60 5.32
CA VAL A 76 2.53 -4.35 4.19
C VAL A 76 2.14 -5.76 4.62
N ASP A 77 3.00 -6.47 5.36
CA ASP A 77 2.74 -7.82 5.86
C ASP A 77 1.57 -7.83 6.85
N THR A 78 1.54 -6.91 7.81
CA THR A 78 0.43 -6.79 8.77
C THR A 78 -0.91 -6.54 8.07
N ILE A 79 -0.95 -5.64 7.08
CA ILE A 79 -2.17 -5.37 6.32
C ILE A 79 -2.58 -6.61 5.51
N LEU A 80 -1.63 -7.27 4.83
CA LEU A 80 -1.90 -8.46 4.04
C LEU A 80 -2.50 -9.58 4.89
N ARG A 81 -1.89 -9.89 6.04
CA ARG A 81 -2.38 -10.94 6.96
C ARG A 81 -3.77 -10.63 7.48
N TYR A 82 -4.03 -9.36 7.82
CA TYR A 82 -5.36 -8.93 8.23
C TYR A 82 -6.38 -9.17 7.12
N GLN A 83 -6.08 -8.77 5.89
CA GLN A 83 -6.95 -8.99 4.72
C GLN A 83 -7.21 -10.48 4.44
N GLU A 84 -6.20 -11.33 4.59
CA GLU A 84 -6.33 -12.79 4.43
C GLU A 84 -7.22 -13.40 5.52
N ARG A 85 -7.07 -12.94 6.77
CA ARG A 85 -7.87 -13.39 7.91
C ARG A 85 -9.34 -12.97 7.80
N THR A 86 -9.62 -11.77 7.32
CA THR A 86 -10.98 -11.20 7.26
C THR A 86 -11.66 -11.36 5.90
N GLY A 87 -10.93 -11.84 4.88
CA GLY A 87 -11.44 -11.93 3.51
C GLY A 87 -11.63 -10.57 2.82
N GLN A 88 -11.03 -9.49 3.35
CA GLN A 88 -11.24 -8.14 2.86
C GLN A 88 -10.20 -7.74 1.79
N ARG A 89 -10.49 -8.10 0.53
CA ARG A 89 -9.74 -7.63 -0.65
C ARG A 89 -10.71 -7.07 -1.68
N TYR A 90 -10.33 -5.96 -2.29
CA TYR A 90 -11.14 -5.28 -3.31
C TYR A 90 -10.54 -5.47 -4.70
N PHE A 91 -9.20 -5.46 -4.82
CA PHE A 91 -8.48 -5.70 -6.07
C PHE A 91 -7.77 -7.06 -6.11
#